data_AF-A0A2J0LYF9-F1
#
_entry.id   AF-A0A2J0LYF9-F1
#
_cell.length_a   1.000
_cell.length_b   1.000
_cell.length_c   1.000
_cell.angle_alpha   90.00
_cell.angle_beta   90.00
_cell.angle_gamma   90.00
#
_symmetry.space_group_name_H-M   'P 1'
#
loop_
_entity.id
_entity.type
_entity.pdbx_description
1 polymer ?
#
loop_
_entity_poly.entity_id
_entity_poly.type
_entity_poly.pdbx_seq_one_letter_code
_entity_poly.pdbx_strand_id
1 'polypeptide(L)'
;MSQLNPAQGRFLKWLATVAASLLGGWALMMIADSRIAGIETAVDVANYSWLNTVAGLLFMVSSLSSIATLIYGRRHEAAIRELKNFSRLLTAFRILFWISVIASLLAGAFLIWIAMHIVPVR
;
A
#
# COMPACT_ATOMS: atom_id res chain seq x y z
N MET A 1 12.09 -18.58 -23.89
CA MET A 1 11.64 -17.57 -22.91
C MET A 1 11.18 -16.35 -23.68
N SER A 2 9.89 -15.99 -23.67
CA SER A 2 9.41 -14.80 -24.36
C SER A 2 10.02 -13.57 -23.68
N GLN A 3 10.87 -12.83 -24.39
CA GLN A 3 11.37 -11.55 -23.91
C GLN A 3 10.17 -10.64 -23.68
N LEU A 4 9.94 -10.25 -22.42
CA LEU A 4 8.93 -9.26 -22.08
C LEU A 4 9.27 -7.97 -22.81
N ASN A 5 8.28 -7.32 -23.40
CA ASN A 5 8.50 -6.00 -23.97
C ASN A 5 8.91 -5.02 -22.83
N PRO A 6 9.65 -3.93 -23.14
CA PRO A 6 10.12 -3.00 -22.12
C PRO A 6 9.00 -2.43 -21.23
N ALA A 7 7.79 -2.29 -21.77
CA ALA A 7 6.63 -1.80 -21.02
C ALA A 7 6.10 -2.81 -20.00
N GLN A 8 5.99 -4.08 -20.37
CA GLN A 8 5.60 -5.19 -19.50
C GLN A 8 6.63 -5.38 -18.37
N GLY A 9 7.92 -5.35 -18.70
CA GLY A 9 8.99 -5.45 -17.71
C GLY A 9 8.97 -4.30 -16.71
N ARG A 10 8.75 -3.06 -17.17
CA ARG A 10 8.64 -1.90 -16.29
C ARG A 10 7.38 -1.95 -15.43
N PHE A 11 6.23 -2.34 -15.99
CA PHE A 11 4.99 -2.55 -15.24
C PHE A 11 5.17 -3.58 -14.12
N LEU A 12 5.84 -4.71 -14.40
CA LEU A 12 6.10 -5.75 -13.42
C LEU A 12 7.01 -5.25 -12.28
N LYS A 13 8.05 -4.46 -12.60
CA LYS A 13 8.91 -3.84 -11.58
C LYS A 13 8.12 -2.92 -10.65
N TRP A 14 7.27 -2.07 -11.22
CA TRP A 14 6.41 -1.17 -10.43
C TRP A 14 5.45 -1.94 -9.53
N LEU A 15 4.80 -2.97 -10.07
CA LEU A 15 3.92 -3.85 -9.29
C LEU A 15 4.69 -4.55 -8.16
N ALA A 16 5.89 -5.06 -8.43
CA ALA A 16 6.74 -5.69 -7.42
C ALA A 16 7.13 -4.70 -6.32
N THR A 17 7.45 -3.45 -6.66
CA THR A 17 7.72 -2.39 -5.68
C THR A 17 6.50 -2.11 -4.80
N VAL A 18 5.30 -2.02 -5.39
CA VAL A 18 4.04 -1.84 -4.63
C VAL A 18 3.83 -2.99 -3.67
N ALA A 19 3.95 -4.24 -4.14
CA ALA A 19 3.76 -5.42 -3.30
C ALA A 19 4.81 -5.51 -2.18
N ALA A 20 6.08 -5.28 -2.49
CA ALA A 20 7.18 -5.34 -1.51
C ALA A 20 7.05 -4.26 -0.44
N SER A 21 6.74 -3.02 -0.83
CA SER A 21 6.53 -1.93 0.12
C SER A 21 5.28 -2.14 0.99
N LEU A 22 4.18 -2.66 0.41
CA LEU A 22 2.97 -2.93 1.16
C LEU A 22 3.16 -4.07 2.18
N LEU A 23 3.71 -5.20 1.74
CA LEU A 23 3.98 -6.35 2.61
C LEU A 23 5.06 -6.04 3.65
N GLY A 24 6.10 -5.29 3.27
CA GLY A 24 7.13 -4.83 4.19
C GLY A 24 6.58 -3.89 5.25
N GLY A 25 5.78 -2.89 4.86
CA GLY A 25 5.11 -1.99 5.80
C GLY A 25 4.20 -2.74 6.76
N TRP A 26 3.40 -3.68 6.24
CA TRP A 26 2.51 -4.52 7.04
C TRP A 26 3.26 -5.43 8.02
N ALA A 27 4.34 -6.07 7.58
CA ALA A 27 5.17 -6.90 8.46
C ALA A 27 5.81 -6.07 9.59
N LEU A 28 6.33 -4.89 9.28
CA LEU A 28 6.89 -3.99 10.30
C LEU A 28 5.83 -3.52 11.30
N MET A 29 4.61 -3.23 10.84
CA MET A 29 3.51 -2.83 11.71
C MET A 29 3.12 -3.97 12.66
N MET A 30 3.00 -5.21 12.15
CA MET A 30 2.75 -6.39 12.99
C MET A 30 3.84 -6.62 14.03
N ILE A 31 5.11 -6.39 13.66
CA ILE A 31 6.24 -6.46 14.60
C ILE A 31 6.13 -5.34 15.65
N ALA A 32 5.79 -4.12 15.25
CA ALA A 32 5.61 -2.99 16.17
C ALA A 32 4.48 -3.27 17.16
N ASP A 33 3.32 -3.72 16.67
CA ASP A 33 2.13 -4.03 17.48
C ASP A 33 2.41 -5.14 18.49
N SER A 34 3.16 -6.18 18.11
CA SER A 34 3.56 -7.26 19.02
C SER A 34 4.42 -6.79 20.20
N ARG A 35 5.07 -5.63 20.07
CA ARG A 35 5.98 -5.07 21.09
C ARG A 35 5.30 -4.06 22.01
N ILE A 36 4.07 -3.62 21.72
CA ILE A 36 3.34 -2.62 22.52
C ILE A 36 3.21 -3.06 23.98
N ALA A 37 2.92 -4.33 24.23
CA ALA A 37 2.71 -4.86 25.58
C ALA A 37 4.01 -4.96 26.41
N GLY A 38 5.19 -4.83 25.80
CA GLY A 38 6.50 -4.96 26.45
C GLY A 38 7.26 -3.64 26.56
N ILE A 39 6.60 -2.49 26.40
CA ILE A 39 7.24 -1.17 26.50
C ILE A 39 7.42 -0.81 27.97
N GLU A 40 8.65 -0.91 28.46
CA GLU A 40 9.01 -0.55 29.84
C GLU A 40 10.05 0.56 29.90
N THR A 41 10.91 0.67 28.88
CA THR A 41 12.01 1.64 28.85
C THR A 41 11.87 2.68 27.74
N ALA A 42 12.59 3.81 27.88
CA ALA A 42 12.66 4.83 26.82
C ALA A 42 13.27 4.30 25.51
N VAL A 43 14.12 3.26 25.58
CA VAL A 43 14.70 2.60 24.41
C VAL A 43 13.63 1.78 23.66
N ASP A 44 12.71 1.14 24.37
CA ASP A 44 11.61 0.38 23.77
C ASP A 44 10.64 1.30 23.03
N VAL A 45 10.34 2.47 23.60
CA VAL A 45 9.54 3.52 22.97
C VAL A 45 10.22 4.02 21.68
N ALA A 46 11.53 4.25 21.71
CA ALA A 46 12.28 4.69 20.54
C ALA A 46 12.24 3.63 19.42
N ASN A 47 12.45 2.36 19.75
CA ASN A 47 12.37 1.26 18.79
C ASN A 47 10.97 1.10 18.20
N TYR A 48 9.93 1.16 19.03
CA TYR A 48 8.53 1.13 18.59
C TYR A 48 8.21 2.29 17.64
N SER A 49 8.62 3.51 17.99
CA SER A 49 8.41 4.70 17.17
C SER A 49 9.11 4.59 15.81
N TRP A 50 10.33 4.03 15.77
CA TRP A 50 11.07 3.83 14.53
C TRP A 50 10.43 2.78 13.64
N LEU A 51 10.01 1.64 14.19
CA LEU A 51 9.30 0.60 13.44
C LEU A 51 8.03 1.15 12.81
N ASN A 52 7.23 1.91 13.57
CA ASN A 52 6.01 2.53 13.06
C ASN A 52 6.29 3.61 12.00
N THR A 53 7.33 4.41 12.19
CA THR A 53 7.72 5.43 11.22
C THR A 53 8.13 4.79 9.89
N VAL A 54 8.97 3.76 9.95
CA VAL A 54 9.42 3.04 8.74
C VAL A 54 8.26 2.30 8.08
N ALA A 55 7.37 1.67 8.85
CA ALA A 55 6.14 1.06 8.33
C ALA A 55 5.28 2.08 7.59
N GLY A 56 5.04 3.24 8.20
CA GLY A 56 4.30 4.35 7.59
C GLY A 56 4.94 4.86 6.29
N LEU A 57 6.27 5.02 6.25
CA LEU A 57 7.00 5.40 5.05
C LEU A 57 6.85 4.37 3.93
N LEU A 58 6.91 3.07 4.26
CA LEU A 58 6.69 2.00 3.28
C LEU A 58 5.27 2.03 2.71
N PHE A 59 4.25 2.29 3.54
CA PHE A 59 2.89 2.47 3.04
C PHE A 59 2.75 3.71 2.14
N MET A 60 3.43 4.82 2.47
CA MET A 60 3.46 6.01 1.61
C MET A 60 4.10 5.71 0.24
N VAL A 61 5.24 5.03 0.24
CA VAL A 61 5.92 4.58 -1.00
C VAL A 61 5.01 3.66 -1.81
N SER A 62 4.32 2.73 -1.15
CA SER A 62 3.37 1.83 -1.81
C SER A 62 2.22 2.58 -2.46
N SER A 63 1.65 3.58 -1.78
CA SER A 63 0.57 4.42 -2.30
C SER A 63 0.99 5.23 -3.54
N LEU A 64 2.12 5.94 -3.45
CA LEU A 64 2.66 6.71 -4.58
C LEU A 64 3.00 5.81 -5.77
N SER A 65 3.64 4.67 -5.49
CA SER A 65 3.98 3.68 -6.53
C SER A 65 2.72 3.07 -7.15
N SER A 66 1.64 2.89 -6.39
CA SER A 66 0.38 2.35 -6.90
C SER A 66 -0.28 3.31 -7.89
N ILE A 67 -0.28 4.61 -7.59
CA ILE A 67 -0.76 5.65 -8.49
C ILE A 67 0.10 5.69 -9.77
N ALA A 68 1.42 5.69 -9.62
CA ALA A 68 2.34 5.65 -10.76
C ALA A 68 2.11 4.41 -11.64
N THR A 69 1.89 3.24 -11.02
CA THR A 69 1.59 1.97 -11.71
C THR A 69 0.28 2.06 -12.49
N LEU A 70 -0.76 2.70 -11.93
CA LEU A 70 -2.03 2.90 -12.61
C LEU A 70 -1.92 3.83 -13.83
N ILE A 71 -1.24 4.98 -13.66
CA ILE A 71 -1.02 5.94 -14.74
C ILE A 71 -0.22 5.28 -15.85
N TYR A 72 0.86 4.57 -15.48
CA TYR A 72 1.70 3.85 -16.43
C TYR A 72 0.92 2.75 -17.18
N GLY A 73 0.14 1.96 -16.43
CA GLY A 73 -0.69 0.88 -16.97
C GLY A 73 -1.80 1.37 -17.91
N ARG A 74 -2.35 2.57 -17.67
CA ARG A 74 -3.29 3.23 -18.60
C ARG A 74 -2.58 3.70 -19.87
N ARG A 75 -1.39 4.30 -19.75
CA ARG A 75 -0.63 4.83 -20.90
C ARG A 75 -0.12 3.73 -21.84
N HIS A 76 0.24 2.56 -21.32
CA HIS A 76 0.80 1.44 -22.09
C HIS A 76 -0.16 0.25 -22.19
N GLU A 77 -1.46 0.51 -22.06
CA GLU A 77 -2.47 -0.54 -21.94
C GLU A 77 -2.49 -1.49 -23.13
N ALA A 78 -2.33 -0.97 -24.36
CA ALA A 78 -2.25 -1.77 -25.57
C ALA A 78 -1.07 -2.78 -25.52
N ALA A 79 0.13 -2.31 -25.16
CA ALA A 79 1.34 -3.13 -25.08
C ALA A 79 1.34 -4.13 -23.90
N ILE A 80 0.63 -3.82 -22.82
CA ILE A 80 0.48 -4.71 -21.66
C ILE A 80 -0.55 -5.81 -21.97
N ARG A 81 -1.60 -5.51 -22.75
CA ARG A 81 -2.67 -6.45 -23.08
C ARG A 81 -2.30 -7.49 -24.14
N GLU A 82 -1.17 -7.33 -24.82
CA GLU A 82 -0.64 -8.32 -25.78
C GLU A 82 -0.52 -9.72 -25.16
N LEU A 83 -0.26 -9.81 -23.85
CA LEU A 83 -0.25 -11.06 -23.10
C LEU A 83 -1.47 -11.16 -22.19
N LYS A 84 -2.24 -12.25 -22.34
CA LYS A 84 -3.46 -12.54 -21.56
C LYS A 84 -3.25 -12.47 -20.04
N ASN A 85 -2.08 -12.90 -19.55
CA ASN A 85 -1.73 -12.85 -18.13
C ASN A 85 -1.57 -11.42 -17.62
N PHE A 86 -0.86 -10.55 -18.35
CA PHE A 86 -0.67 -9.15 -17.99
C PHE A 86 -1.97 -8.34 -18.04
N SER A 87 -2.86 -8.65 -18.99
CA SER A 87 -4.21 -8.07 -19.05
C SER A 87 -5.03 -8.37 -17.78
N ARG A 88 -5.04 -9.64 -17.33
CA ARG A 88 -5.69 -10.04 -16.07
C ARG A 88 -5.06 -9.32 -14.87
N LEU A 89 -3.73 -9.24 -14.86
CA LEU A 89 -2.97 -8.67 -13.75
C LEU A 89 -3.23 -7.16 -13.61
N LEU A 90 -3.24 -6.41 -14.73
CA LEU A 90 -3.62 -4.99 -14.75
C LEU A 90 -5.06 -4.78 -14.27
N THR A 91 -5.98 -5.67 -14.67
CA THR A 91 -7.39 -5.60 -14.26
C THR A 91 -7.54 -5.86 -12.76
N ALA A 92 -6.92 -6.93 -12.24
CA ALA A 92 -6.90 -7.24 -10.82
C ALA A 92 -6.30 -6.10 -10.01
N PHE A 93 -5.17 -5.54 -10.45
CA PHE A 93 -4.53 -4.41 -9.80
C PHE A 93 -5.44 -3.17 -9.73
N ARG A 94 -6.15 -2.84 -10.83
CA ARG A 94 -7.13 -1.74 -10.84
C ARG A 94 -8.27 -1.97 -9.84
N ILE A 95 -8.82 -3.17 -9.80
CA ILE A 95 -9.90 -3.53 -8.86
C ILE A 95 -9.41 -3.38 -7.42
N LEU A 96 -8.26 -3.98 -7.10
CA LEU A 96 -7.67 -3.90 -5.76
C LEU A 96 -7.39 -2.46 -5.34
N PHE A 97 -6.88 -1.63 -6.25
CA PHE A 97 -6.65 -0.21 -5.97
C PHE A 97 -7.95 0.51 -5.61
N TRP A 98 -9.02 0.36 -6.40
CA TRP A 98 -10.29 1.02 -6.09
C TRP A 98 -10.93 0.51 -4.81
N ILE A 99 -10.85 -0.80 -4.54
CA ILE A 99 -11.27 -1.36 -3.26
C ILE A 99 -10.50 -0.70 -2.10
N SER A 100 -9.18 -0.54 -2.22
CA SER A 100 -8.36 0.11 -1.19
C SER A 100 -8.73 1.58 -0.98
N VAL A 101 -9.06 2.32 -2.05
CA VAL A 101 -9.52 3.71 -1.96
C VAL A 101 -10.86 3.79 -1.25
N ILE A 102 -11.84 2.95 -1.63
CA ILE A 102 -13.16 2.90 -0.98
C ILE A 102 -13.01 2.54 0.50
N ALA A 103 -12.23 1.52 0.83
CA ALA A 103 -11.98 1.12 2.21
C ALA A 103 -11.33 2.26 3.03
N SER A 104 -10.38 2.99 2.46
CA SER A 104 -9.72 4.12 3.12
C SER A 104 -10.70 5.28 3.37
N LEU A 105 -11.58 5.57 2.40
CA LEU A 105 -12.62 6.59 2.55
C LEU A 105 -13.64 6.20 3.63
N LEU A 106 -14.07 4.94 3.66
CA LEU A 106 -14.97 4.42 4.69
C LEU A 106 -14.34 4.48 6.08
N ALA A 107 -13.07 4.07 6.22
CA ALA A 107 -12.34 4.17 7.47
C ALA A 107 -12.22 5.63 7.93
N GLY A 108 -11.88 6.56 7.04
CA GLY A 108 -11.83 7.99 7.34
C GLY A 108 -13.18 8.56 7.78
N ALA A 109 -14.26 8.24 7.06
CA ALA A 109 -15.61 8.65 7.42
C ALA A 109 -16.04 8.10 8.78
N PHE A 110 -15.69 6.85 9.07
CA PHE A 110 -15.95 6.21 10.36
C PHE A 110 -15.20 6.89 11.51
N LEU A 111 -13.92 7.23 11.32
CA LEU A 111 -13.12 7.95 12.32
C LEU A 111 -13.67 9.35 12.58
N ILE A 112 -14.10 10.08 11.54
CA ILE A 112 -14.75 11.39 11.67
C ILE A 112 -16.07 11.24 12.44
N TRP A 113 -16.87 10.22 12.11
CA TRP A 113 -18.11 9.94 12.82
C TRP A 113 -17.87 9.69 14.32
N ILE A 114 -16.87 8.86 14.67
CA ILE A 114 -16.45 8.64 16.07
C ILE A 114 -16.07 9.96 16.74
N ALA A 115 -15.24 10.78 16.09
CA ALA A 115 -14.78 12.03 16.66
C ALA A 115 -15.94 12.99 16.97
N MET A 116 -16.97 13.02 16.12
CA MET A 116 -18.15 13.85 16.32
C MET A 116 -19.12 13.34 17.40
N HIS A 117 -19.17 12.03 17.64
CA HIS A 117 -20.18 11.42 18.53
C HIS A 117 -19.64 10.93 19.88
N ILE A 118 -18.33 10.72 20.00
CA ILE A 118 -17.69 10.21 21.24
C ILE A 118 -16.93 11.31 21.99
N VAL A 119 -16.41 12.33 21.30
CA VAL A 119 -15.80 13.49 21.98
C VAL A 119 -16.94 14.41 22.45
N PRO A 120 -17.08 14.70 23.76
CA PRO A 120 -18.08 15.66 24.21
C PRO A 120 -17.73 17.02 23.61
N VAL A 121 -18.68 17.60 22.88
CA VAL A 121 -18.64 19.01 22.50
C VAL A 121 -18.54 19.79 23.81
N ARG A 122 -17.35 20.31 24.12
CA ARG A 122 -17.14 21.29 25.18
C ARG A 122 -17.63 22.65 24.71
#